data_AF-A0A127B5Z1-F1
#
_entry.id   AF-A0A127B5Z1-F1
#
_cell.length_a   1.000
_cell.length_b   1.000
_cell.length_c   1.000
_cell.angle_alpha   90.00
_cell.angle_beta   90.00
_cell.angle_gamma   90.00
#
_symmetry.space_group_name_H-M   'P 1'
#
loop_
_entity.id
_entity.type
_entity.pdbx_description
1 polymer ?
#
loop_
_entity_poly.entity_id
_entity_poly.type
_entity_poly.pdbx_seq_one_letter_code
_entity_poly.pdbx_strand_id
1 'polypeptide(L)'
;MKEEFDLNSLPKHHGYQVPEDYFDKLPLRIMQRTAYAAPVAQPQTAWFWQLKTAFAGAGLALVFAASFLITQYTDQTLSTQEAMAQVSQKDIYQYLVNQEDLQTADLAEVTAVNPSQSLEFLDVRTEDVSEIVTQEMLEEQMETTPNQ
;
A
#
# COMPACT_ATOMS: atom_id res chain seq x y z
N MET A 1 61.90 -40.15 -36.22
CA MET A 1 62.98 -39.35 -35.62
C MET A 1 62.40 -37.97 -35.38
N LYS A 2 62.44 -37.47 -34.14
CA LYS A 2 61.84 -36.17 -33.77
C LYS A 2 62.90 -35.10 -34.04
N GLU A 3 62.63 -34.20 -34.99
CA GLU A 3 63.45 -33.02 -35.22
C GLU A 3 63.39 -32.14 -33.96
N GLU A 4 64.52 -31.98 -33.27
CA GLU A 4 64.66 -31.15 -32.08
C GLU A 4 64.72 -29.68 -32.52
N PHE A 5 63.72 -28.88 -32.14
CA PHE A 5 63.62 -27.47 -32.53
C PHE A 5 64.66 -26.64 -31.77
N ASP A 6 65.77 -26.30 -32.42
CA ASP A 6 66.81 -25.44 -31.84
C ASP A 6 66.38 -23.97 -31.90
N LEU A 7 66.04 -23.42 -30.74
CA LEU A 7 65.66 -22.01 -30.58
C LEU A 7 66.79 -21.04 -30.94
N ASN A 8 68.05 -21.50 -31.02
CA ASN A 8 69.20 -20.67 -31.39
C ASN A 8 69.34 -20.46 -32.90
N SER A 9 68.67 -21.27 -33.73
CA SER A 9 68.65 -21.09 -35.18
C SER A 9 67.62 -20.04 -35.64
N LEU A 10 66.86 -19.46 -34.71
CA LEU A 10 65.92 -18.39 -35.03
C LEU A 10 66.68 -17.08 -35.31
N PRO A 11 66.41 -16.39 -36.43
CA PRO A 11 67.05 -15.13 -36.76
C PRO A 11 66.73 -14.09 -35.69
N LYS A 12 67.73 -13.70 -34.89
CA LYS A 12 67.64 -12.65 -33.85
C LYS A 12 67.62 -11.24 -34.44
N HIS A 13 66.98 -11.08 -35.59
CA HIS A 13 66.81 -9.77 -36.20
C HIS A 13 65.61 -9.10 -35.52
N HIS A 14 65.90 -8.07 -34.74
CA HIS A 14 64.87 -7.17 -34.26
C HIS A 14 64.27 -6.47 -35.49
N GLY A 15 63.14 -6.97 -36.00
CA GLY A 15 62.46 -6.46 -37.21
C GLY A 15 61.91 -5.04 -37.09
N TYR A 16 62.26 -4.33 -36.01
CA TYR A 16 61.86 -2.97 -35.73
C TYR A 16 63.12 -2.19 -35.36
N GLN A 17 63.52 -1.30 -36.26
CA GLN A 17 64.53 -0.30 -35.99
C GLN A 17 63.82 1.02 -35.67
N VAL A 18 64.09 1.57 -34.48
CA VAL A 18 63.55 2.88 -34.12
C VAL A 18 64.26 3.95 -34.96
N PRO A 19 63.52 4.93 -35.51
CA PRO A 19 64.13 6.07 -36.18
C PRO A 19 65.05 6.86 -35.23
N GLU A 20 66.07 7.51 -35.79
CA GLU A 20 66.95 8.41 -35.03
C GLU A 20 66.15 9.52 -34.33
N ASP A 21 66.51 9.79 -33.07
CA ASP A 21 65.87 10.75 -32.16
C ASP A 21 64.37 10.54 -31.92
N TYR A 22 63.82 9.33 -32.17
CA TYR A 22 62.39 9.07 -31.99
C TYR A 22 61.92 9.44 -30.57
N PHE A 23 62.68 9.00 -29.56
CA PHE A 23 62.36 9.25 -28.17
C PHE A 23 62.64 10.69 -27.72
N ASP A 24 63.55 11.40 -28.38
CA ASP A 24 63.83 12.81 -28.08
C ASP A 24 62.73 13.73 -28.62
N LYS A 25 62.17 13.38 -29.78
CA LYS A 25 61.09 14.14 -30.44
C LYS A 25 59.69 13.77 -29.91
N LEU A 26 59.56 12.63 -29.22
CA LEU A 26 58.28 12.11 -28.73
C LEU A 26 57.61 13.02 -27.69
N PRO A 27 58.30 13.52 -26.63
CA PRO A 27 57.69 14.41 -25.64
C PRO A 27 57.09 15.66 -26.28
N LEU A 28 57.82 16.28 -27.22
CA LEU A 28 57.38 17.48 -27.93
C LEU A 28 56.13 17.20 -28.77
N ARG A 29 56.06 16.05 -29.45
CA ARG A 29 54.89 15.64 -30.23
C ARG A 29 53.67 15.37 -29.34
N ILE A 30 53.86 14.78 -28.16
CA ILE A 30 52.77 14.56 -27.21
C ILE A 30 52.25 15.91 -26.70
N MET A 31 53.15 16.80 -26.28
CA MET A 31 52.80 18.15 -25.82
C MET A 31 52.03 18.94 -26.88
N GLN A 32 52.44 18.89 -28.15
CA GLN A 32 51.71 19.55 -29.24
C GLN A 32 50.28 19.05 -29.41
N ARG A 33 50.03 17.75 -29.15
CA ARG A 33 48.70 17.14 -29.26
C ARG A 33 47.83 17.37 -28.03
N THR A 34 48.42 17.55 -26.85
CA THR A 34 47.66 17.67 -25.59
C THR A 34 47.55 19.11 -25.10
N ALA A 35 48.58 19.94 -25.24
CA ALA A 35 48.60 21.31 -24.73
C ALA A 35 47.66 22.25 -25.51
N TYR A 36 47.33 21.90 -26.76
CA TYR A 36 46.41 22.65 -27.62
C TYR A 36 45.27 21.78 -28.13
N ALA A 37 44.86 20.77 -27.37
CA ALA A 37 43.60 20.09 -27.63
C ALA A 37 42.47 21.14 -27.48
N ALA A 38 42.07 21.75 -28.60
CA ALA A 38 40.95 22.67 -28.63
C ALA A 38 39.74 21.95 -28.01
N PRO A 39 38.94 22.63 -27.16
CA PRO A 39 37.74 22.02 -26.63
C PRO A 39 36.92 21.54 -27.82
N VAL A 40 36.68 20.23 -27.89
CA VAL A 40 35.85 19.64 -28.94
C VAL A 40 34.51 20.37 -28.85
N ALA A 41 34.20 21.17 -29.87
CA ALA A 41 32.97 21.93 -29.91
C ALA A 41 31.82 20.93 -29.74
N GLN A 42 31.15 20.98 -28.59
CA GLN A 42 30.02 20.11 -28.33
C GLN A 42 28.99 20.38 -29.42
N PRO A 43 28.49 19.35 -30.12
CA PRO A 43 27.52 19.57 -31.17
C PRO A 43 26.29 20.23 -30.55
N GLN A 44 25.85 21.36 -31.12
CA GLN A 44 24.69 22.13 -30.68
C GLN A 44 23.40 21.29 -30.66
N THR A 45 23.43 20.13 -31.31
CA THR A 45 22.39 19.10 -31.32
C THR A 45 22.12 18.47 -29.94
N ALA A 46 23.10 18.44 -29.03
CA ALA A 46 22.93 17.89 -27.68
C ALA A 46 21.91 18.69 -26.85
N TRP A 47 21.87 20.02 -27.02
CA TRP A 47 20.93 20.89 -26.33
C TRP A 47 19.48 20.62 -26.75
N PHE A 48 19.22 20.47 -28.05
CA PHE A 48 17.88 20.16 -28.56
C PHE A 48 17.38 18.78 -28.13
N TRP A 49 18.27 17.80 -27.92
CA TRP A 49 17.89 16.50 -27.38
C TRP A 49 17.56 16.53 -25.89
N GLN A 50 18.24 17.38 -25.11
CA GLN A 50 17.88 17.64 -23.71
C GLN A 50 16.50 18.32 -23.60
N LEU A 51 16.15 19.20 -24.55
CA LEU A 51 14.80 19.78 -24.61
C LEU A 51 13.73 18.71 -24.88
N LYS A 52 14.00 17.71 -25.74
CA LYS A 52 13.04 16.62 -25.98
C LYS A 52 12.75 15.80 -24.72
N THR A 53 13.75 15.54 -23.88
CA THR A 53 13.54 14.86 -22.59
C THR A 53 12.83 15.74 -21.57
N ALA A 54 13.03 17.07 -21.63
CA ALA A 54 12.29 18.00 -20.77
C ALA A 54 10.79 18.04 -21.11
N PHE A 55 10.42 17.94 -22.40
CA PHE A 55 9.01 17.84 -22.82
C PHE A 55 8.33 16.55 -22.34
N ALA A 56 9.05 15.42 -22.30
CA ALA A 56 8.53 14.16 -21.76
C ALA A 56 8.25 14.27 -20.25
N GLY A 57 9.16 14.89 -19.48
CA GLY A 57 8.96 15.16 -18.06
C GLY A 57 7.81 16.13 -17.79
N ALA A 58 7.69 17.19 -18.60
CA ALA A 58 6.61 18.17 -18.48
C ALA A 58 5.22 17.55 -18.73
N GLY A 59 5.10 16.63 -19.71
CA GLY A 59 3.85 15.92 -19.97
C GLY A 59 3.41 15.05 -18.78
N LEU A 60 4.35 14.30 -18.18
CA LEU A 60 4.06 13.46 -17.02
C LEU A 60 3.68 14.29 -15.79
N ALA A 61 4.35 15.43 -15.58
CA ALA A 61 4.00 16.39 -14.53
C ALA A 61 2.61 17.00 -14.74
N LEU A 62 2.21 17.29 -15.99
CA LEU A 62 0.88 17.81 -16.31
C LEU A 62 -0.22 16.78 -16.04
N VAL A 63 0.00 15.53 -16.45
CA VAL A 63 -0.94 14.42 -16.17
C VAL A 63 -1.07 14.19 -14.67
N PHE A 64 0.05 14.22 -13.94
CA PHE A 64 0.05 14.10 -12.48
C PHE A 64 -0.70 15.26 -11.82
N ALA A 65 -0.43 16.51 -12.20
CA ALA A 65 -1.11 17.68 -11.66
C ALA A 65 -2.62 17.67 -11.97
N ALA A 66 -3.00 17.28 -13.18
CA ALA A 66 -4.40 17.13 -13.56
C ALA A 66 -5.08 16.02 -12.74
N SER A 67 -4.46 14.85 -12.61
CA SER A 67 -4.98 13.75 -11.77
C SER A 67 -5.11 14.17 -10.32
N PHE A 68 -4.11 14.87 -9.77
CA PHE A 68 -4.11 15.34 -8.40
C PHE A 68 -5.25 16.33 -8.14
N LEU A 69 -5.45 17.32 -9.03
CA LEU A 69 -6.57 18.25 -8.91
C LEU A 69 -7.92 17.55 -9.03
N ILE A 70 -8.08 16.63 -9.98
CA ILE A 70 -9.32 15.86 -10.13
C ILE A 70 -9.63 15.07 -8.86
N THR A 71 -8.65 14.38 -8.28
CA THR A 71 -8.81 13.67 -7.00
C THR A 71 -9.21 14.62 -5.87
N GLN A 72 -8.55 15.77 -5.72
CA GLN A 72 -8.87 16.75 -4.67
C GLN A 72 -10.30 17.32 -4.77
N TYR A 73 -10.85 17.48 -5.98
CA TYR A 73 -12.22 17.98 -6.17
C TYR A 73 -13.28 16.86 -6.26
N THR A 74 -12.88 15.62 -6.54
CA THR A 74 -13.78 14.45 -6.68
C THR A 74 -13.85 13.61 -5.43
N ASP A 75 -12.87 13.69 -4.53
CA ASP A 75 -12.98 13.20 -3.16
C ASP A 75 -13.99 14.07 -2.40
N GLN A 76 -15.26 13.88 -2.76
CA GLN A 76 -16.33 13.85 -1.80
C GLN A 76 -16.01 12.69 -0.87
N THR A 77 -15.11 12.94 0.09
CA THR A 77 -15.22 12.29 1.37
C THR A 77 -16.60 12.67 1.87
N LEU A 78 -17.64 11.94 1.43
CA LEU A 78 -18.88 11.81 2.17
C LEU A 78 -18.38 11.63 3.58
N SER A 79 -18.61 12.64 4.41
CA SER A 79 -18.06 12.62 5.75
C SER A 79 -18.47 11.26 6.31
N THR A 80 -17.57 10.55 6.98
CA THR A 80 -17.92 9.26 7.58
C THR A 80 -19.22 9.38 8.36
N GLN A 81 -19.50 10.56 8.91
CA GLN A 81 -20.78 11.00 9.47
C GLN A 81 -21.99 10.94 8.52
N GLU A 82 -21.92 11.46 7.29
CA GLU A 82 -23.00 11.36 6.29
C GLU A 82 -23.19 9.94 5.78
N ALA A 83 -22.10 9.18 5.62
CA ALA A 83 -22.17 7.76 5.27
C ALA A 83 -22.83 6.93 6.38
N MET A 84 -22.52 7.23 7.66
CA MET A 84 -23.15 6.62 8.83
C MET A 84 -24.61 7.06 9.00
N ALA A 85 -24.96 8.30 8.64
CA ALA A 85 -26.34 8.80 8.67
C ALA A 85 -27.25 8.13 7.65
N GLN A 86 -26.68 7.48 6.63
CA GLN A 86 -27.41 6.77 5.58
C GLN A 86 -27.69 5.30 5.94
N VAL A 87 -27.08 4.78 7.01
CA VAL A 87 -27.33 3.40 7.47
C VAL A 87 -28.69 3.34 8.15
N SER A 88 -29.59 2.50 7.63
CA SER A 88 -30.93 2.34 8.19
C SER A 88 -30.91 1.41 9.41
N GLN A 89 -31.79 1.64 10.39
CA GLN A 89 -31.92 0.73 11.56
C GLN A 89 -32.17 -0.72 11.13
N LYS A 90 -32.93 -0.93 10.05
CA LYS A 90 -33.19 -2.26 9.49
C LYS A 90 -31.90 -2.99 9.07
N ASP A 91 -30.96 -2.27 8.46
CA ASP A 91 -29.68 -2.85 8.03
C ASP A 91 -28.79 -3.17 9.24
N ILE A 92 -28.86 -2.34 10.30
CA ILE A 92 -28.19 -2.61 11.57
C ILE A 92 -28.72 -3.91 12.19
N TYR A 93 -30.04 -4.09 12.26
CA TYR A 93 -30.64 -5.33 12.79
C TYR A 93 -30.29 -6.56 11.96
N GLN A 94 -30.32 -6.45 10.63
CA GLN A 94 -29.94 -7.56 9.76
C GLN A 94 -28.46 -7.94 9.92
N TYR A 95 -27.57 -6.97 10.13
CA TYR A 95 -26.17 -7.25 10.41
C TYR A 95 -26.00 -8.01 11.72
N LEU A 96 -26.61 -7.52 12.80
CA LEU A 96 -26.53 -8.13 14.14
C LEU A 96 -27.09 -9.56 14.16
N VAL A 97 -28.16 -9.84 13.43
CA VAL A 97 -28.80 -11.16 13.41
C VAL A 97 -28.05 -12.16 12.53
N ASN A 98 -27.43 -11.72 11.44
CA ASN A 98 -26.86 -12.63 10.44
C ASN A 98 -25.34 -12.79 10.54
N GLN A 99 -24.62 -11.83 11.12
CA GLN A 99 -23.14 -11.82 11.12
C GLN A 99 -22.53 -11.97 12.51
N GLU A 100 -23.25 -11.63 13.58
CA GLU A 100 -22.79 -11.87 14.95
C GLU A 100 -23.56 -13.02 15.59
N ASP A 101 -22.82 -13.98 16.14
CA ASP A 101 -23.35 -15.02 17.03
C ASP A 101 -23.46 -14.40 18.43
N LEU A 102 -24.47 -13.55 18.63
CA LEU A 102 -24.67 -12.79 19.87
C LEU A 102 -24.85 -13.75 21.05
N GLN A 103 -23.86 -13.83 21.93
CA GLN A 103 -23.96 -14.68 23.11
C GLN A 103 -24.72 -13.93 24.21
N THR A 104 -25.44 -14.66 25.07
CA THR A 104 -26.22 -14.06 26.18
C THR A 104 -25.34 -13.22 27.13
N ALA A 105 -24.03 -13.49 27.17
CA ALA A 105 -23.06 -12.69 27.91
C ALA A 105 -22.88 -11.28 27.35
N ASP A 106 -22.96 -11.11 26.02
CA ASP A 106 -22.76 -9.82 25.34
C ASP A 106 -23.96 -8.87 25.57
N LEU A 107 -25.17 -9.42 25.72
CA LEU A 107 -26.38 -8.64 26.05
C LEU A 107 -26.37 -8.13 27.51
N ALA A 108 -25.70 -8.84 28.42
CA ALA A 108 -25.58 -8.41 29.82
C ALA A 108 -24.71 -7.15 29.97
N GLU A 109 -23.77 -6.92 29.05
CA GLU A 109 -22.96 -5.70 28.99
C GLU A 109 -23.78 -4.47 28.55
N VAL A 110 -24.75 -4.65 27.65
CA VAL A 110 -25.62 -3.56 27.17
C VAL A 110 -26.51 -3.02 28.30
N THR A 111 -27.03 -3.89 29.18
CA THR A 111 -27.81 -3.47 30.35
C THR A 111 -26.97 -2.65 31.35
N ALA A 112 -25.66 -2.92 31.44
CA ALA A 112 -24.75 -2.18 32.32
C ALA A 112 -24.40 -0.79 31.78
N VAL A 113 -24.39 -0.61 30.46
CA VAL A 113 -24.02 0.64 29.79
C VAL A 113 -25.20 1.61 29.64
N ASN A 114 -26.45 1.12 29.49
CA ASN A 114 -27.64 1.98 29.34
C ASN A 114 -28.91 1.40 30.01
N PRO A 115 -29.10 1.59 31.33
CA PRO A 115 -30.18 0.95 32.08
C PRO A 115 -31.59 1.50 31.75
N SER A 116 -31.70 2.65 31.07
CA SER A 116 -32.99 3.27 30.76
C SER A 116 -33.70 2.64 29.55
N GLN A 117 -32.97 2.00 28.63
CA GLN A 117 -33.58 1.35 27.45
C GLN A 117 -34.03 -0.09 27.73
N SER A 118 -33.38 -0.81 28.63
CA SER A 118 -33.77 -2.19 28.98
C SER A 118 -35.09 -2.28 29.78
N LEU A 119 -35.55 -1.17 30.35
CA LEU A 119 -36.76 -1.11 31.18
C LEU A 119 -38.04 -0.83 30.38
N GLU A 120 -37.93 -0.40 29.11
CA GLU A 120 -39.10 -0.16 28.24
C GLU A 120 -39.59 -1.47 27.56
N PHE A 121 -38.72 -2.47 27.43
CA PHE A 121 -39.05 -3.77 26.82
C PHE A 121 -39.67 -4.79 27.78
N LEU A 122 -39.71 -4.48 29.08
CA LEU A 122 -40.39 -5.26 30.12
C LEU A 122 -41.59 -4.47 30.66
N ASP A 123 -42.52 -4.09 29.77
CA ASP A 123 -43.89 -3.71 30.18
C ASP A 123 -44.63 -4.99 30.61
N VAL A 124 -44.21 -5.57 31.74
CA VAL A 124 -44.98 -6.61 32.42
C VAL A 124 -46.18 -5.91 33.04
N ARG A 125 -47.28 -5.89 32.31
CA ARG A 125 -48.55 -5.43 32.84
C ARG A 125 -48.92 -6.33 34.01
N THR A 126 -49.29 -5.72 35.12
CA THR A 126 -49.71 -6.45 36.33
C THR A 126 -50.95 -7.32 36.12
N GLU A 127 -51.65 -7.20 34.97
CA GLU A 127 -52.70 -8.14 34.57
C GLU A 127 -52.16 -9.51 34.13
N ASP A 128 -51.01 -9.55 33.45
CA ASP A 128 -50.47 -10.78 32.85
C ASP A 128 -49.82 -11.70 33.89
N VAL A 129 -49.44 -11.16 35.04
CA VAL A 129 -48.85 -11.91 36.17
C VAL A 129 -49.91 -12.74 36.92
N SER A 130 -51.20 -12.54 36.63
CA SER A 130 -52.28 -13.05 37.48
C SER A 130 -52.84 -14.42 37.13
N GLU A 131 -52.60 -15.00 35.95
CA GLU A 131 -53.16 -16.33 35.63
C GLU A 131 -52.20 -17.47 35.95
N ILE A 132 -50.92 -17.34 35.59
CA ILE A 132 -49.94 -18.42 35.69
C ILE A 132 -49.53 -18.67 37.14
N VAL A 133 -49.26 -17.60 37.90
CA VAL A 133 -48.91 -17.67 39.32
C VAL A 133 -50.10 -18.19 40.15
N THR A 134 -51.32 -17.80 39.78
CA THR A 134 -52.53 -18.21 40.50
C THR A 134 -52.86 -19.67 40.24
N GLN A 135 -52.60 -20.21 39.04
CA GLN A 135 -52.70 -21.64 38.77
C GLN A 135 -51.65 -22.47 39.52
N GLU A 136 -50.40 -22.01 39.58
CA GLU A 136 -49.33 -22.69 40.32
C GLU A 136 -49.64 -22.76 41.82
N MET A 137 -50.11 -21.64 42.40
CA MET A 137 -50.55 -21.59 43.80
C MET A 137 -51.79 -22.48 44.07
N LEU A 138 -52.70 -22.59 43.10
CA LEU A 138 -53.88 -23.46 43.19
C LEU A 138 -53.49 -24.94 43.14
N GLU A 139 -52.55 -25.33 42.28
CA GLU A 139 -52.05 -26.71 42.20
C GLU A 139 -51.30 -27.12 43.49
N GLU A 140 -50.44 -26.26 44.04
CA GLU A 140 -49.79 -26.52 45.33
C GLU A 140 -50.80 -26.66 46.49
N GLN A 141 -51.90 -25.91 46.47
CA GLN A 141 -52.94 -25.99 47.50
C GLN A 141 -53.76 -27.29 47.41
N MET A 142 -53.93 -27.82 46.19
CA MET A 142 -54.61 -29.10 45.97
C MET A 142 -53.72 -30.31 46.27
N GLU A 143 -52.40 -30.17 46.13
CA GLU A 143 -51.43 -31.24 46.42
C GLU A 143 -51.11 -31.35 47.92
N THR A 144 -51.31 -30.28 48.69
CA THR A 144 -51.01 -30.22 50.14
C THR A 144 -52.21 -30.50 51.06
N THR A 145 -53.39 -30.83 50.52
CA THR A 145 -54.54 -31.26 51.35
C THR A 145 -54.55 -32.80 51.48
N PRO A 146 -54.10 -33.38 52.62
CA PRO A 146 -54.26 -34.81 52.84
C PRO A 146 -55.73 -35.12 53.12
N ASN A 147 -56.28 -36.10 52.39
CA ASN A 147 -57.57 -36.73 52.69
C ASN A 147 -57.65 -37.12 54.18
N GLN A 148 -58.56 -36.50 54.94
CA GLN A 148 -59.25 -37.08 56.10
C GLN A 148 -60.70 -36.61 56.14
#